data_AF-A0A0C1Y1U9-F1
#
_entry.id   AF-A0A0C1Y1U9-F1
#
_cell.length_a   1.000
_cell.length_b   1.000
_cell.length_c   1.000
_cell.angle_alpha   90.00
_cell.angle_beta   90.00
_cell.angle_gamma   90.00
#
_symmetry.space_group_name_H-M   'P 1'
#
loop_
_entity.id
_entity.type
_entity.pdbx_description
1 polymer ?
#
loop_
_entity_poly.entity_id
_entity_poly.type
_entity_poly.pdbx_seq_one_letter_code
_entity_poly.pdbx_strand_id
1 'polypeptide(L)'
;MNSMKLFVICAFGVVITTGCASSSKSPAVAAAQPGVQSGKVTAVESVAVVDQSVATTSSGSSAVVTTASGGPEALTVLFADGSQQRYIIERPTTAFKVGEPVNVITNGERITIVAPK
;
A
#
# COMPACT_ATOMS: atom_id res chain seq x y z
N MET A 1 38.77 -4.95 -32.38
CA MET A 1 39.44 -4.26 -31.27
C MET A 1 38.92 -2.83 -31.25
N ASN A 2 37.83 -2.57 -30.54
CA ASN A 2 37.77 -2.06 -29.16
C ASN A 2 38.31 -0.63 -28.99
N SER A 3 37.39 0.33 -28.83
CA SER A 3 37.54 1.58 -28.08
C SER A 3 36.27 2.42 -28.33
N MET A 4 35.65 3.14 -27.40
CA MET A 4 35.82 3.30 -25.96
C MET A 4 34.59 4.11 -25.52
N LYS A 5 33.99 3.76 -24.37
CA LYS A 5 33.00 4.57 -23.65
C LYS A 5 33.53 5.99 -23.43
N LEU A 6 32.66 7.01 -23.48
CA LEU A 6 32.79 8.13 -22.54
C LEU A 6 31.45 8.84 -22.26
N PHE A 7 31.32 9.19 -20.98
CA PHE A 7 30.18 9.79 -20.29
C PHE A 7 30.03 11.29 -20.62
N VAL A 8 28.78 11.78 -20.72
CA VAL A 8 28.44 13.21 -20.64
C VAL A 8 27.20 13.35 -19.75
N ILE A 9 27.40 13.47 -18.43
CA ILE A 9 27.36 14.70 -17.62
C ILE A 9 25.93 15.18 -17.36
N CYS A 10 25.49 14.95 -16.11
CA CYS A 10 24.38 15.64 -15.47
C CYS A 10 24.66 17.15 -15.44
N ALA A 11 23.88 17.93 -16.17
CA ALA A 11 23.84 19.38 -16.00
C ALA A 11 22.71 19.72 -15.02
N PHE A 12 23.09 20.11 -13.80
CA PHE A 12 22.22 20.87 -12.91
C PHE A 12 22.08 22.29 -13.49
N GLY A 13 20.89 22.60 -14.00
CA GLY A 13 20.51 23.95 -14.43
C GLY A 13 19.11 24.24 -13.93
N VAL A 14 19.01 24.92 -12.78
CA VAL A 14 17.75 25.43 -12.23
C VAL A 14 17.51 26.82 -12.82
N VAL A 15 16.50 26.94 -13.70
CA VAL A 15 15.67 28.16 -13.81
C VAL A 15 14.23 27.70 -14.06
N ILE A 16 13.33 28.23 -13.24
CA ILE A 16 11.97 27.79 -13.01
C ILE A 16 11.04 28.69 -13.81
N THR A 17 10.36 28.16 -14.84
CA THR A 17 9.05 28.64 -15.30
C THR A 17 8.17 27.44 -15.69
N THR A 18 7.49 26.93 -14.67
CA THR A 18 6.14 26.35 -14.67
C THR A 18 5.66 25.65 -15.95
N GLY A 19 5.82 24.33 -15.93
CA GLY A 19 5.14 23.41 -16.82
C GLY A 19 5.67 22.00 -16.60
N CYS A 20 5.64 21.52 -15.35
CA CYS A 20 6.04 20.16 -15.04
C CYS A 20 5.17 19.18 -15.83
N ALA A 21 5.74 18.72 -16.93
CA ALA A 21 5.53 17.41 -17.51
C ALA A 21 5.95 16.36 -16.48
N SER A 22 5.11 16.19 -15.48
CA SER A 22 5.01 15.01 -14.65
C SER A 22 3.54 14.95 -14.41
N SER A 23 2.82 14.40 -15.41
CA SER A 23 1.47 13.95 -15.16
C SER A 23 1.64 12.95 -14.03
N SER A 24 1.36 13.43 -12.83
CA SER A 24 0.87 12.67 -11.71
C SER A 24 -0.30 11.88 -12.25
N LYS A 25 0.01 10.75 -12.88
CA LYS A 25 -0.80 9.56 -12.73
C LYS A 25 -0.69 9.25 -11.24
N SER A 26 -1.46 10.01 -10.45
CA SER A 26 -2.32 9.42 -9.44
C SER A 26 -2.64 8.04 -9.97
N PRO A 27 -2.31 6.95 -9.27
CA PRO A 27 -2.65 5.63 -9.75
C PRO A 27 -4.13 5.75 -10.08
N ALA A 28 -4.44 5.73 -11.38
CA ALA A 28 -5.81 5.75 -11.82
C ALA A 28 -6.34 4.55 -11.07
N VAL A 29 -7.25 4.80 -10.13
CA VAL A 29 -7.98 3.74 -9.47
C VAL A 29 -8.71 3.11 -10.63
N ALA A 30 -8.06 2.15 -11.28
CA ALA A 30 -8.60 1.41 -12.37
C ALA A 30 -9.81 0.78 -11.71
N ALA A 31 -10.98 1.28 -12.09
CA ALA A 31 -12.26 0.78 -11.64
C ALA A 31 -12.13 -0.73 -11.81
N ALA A 32 -12.01 -1.42 -10.68
CA ALA A 32 -11.59 -2.80 -10.70
C ALA A 32 -12.64 -3.54 -11.55
N GLN A 33 -12.19 -4.18 -12.62
CA GLN A 33 -13.12 -4.80 -13.56
C GLN A 33 -13.92 -5.84 -12.78
N PRO A 34 -15.26 -5.85 -12.87
CA PRO A 34 -16.05 -6.84 -12.15
C PRO A 34 -15.59 -8.24 -12.56
N GLY A 35 -15.18 -9.03 -11.58
CA GLY A 35 -14.52 -10.31 -11.83
C GLY A 35 -13.58 -10.75 -10.72
N VAL A 36 -13.00 -11.93 -10.93
CA VAL A 36 -11.95 -12.50 -10.07
C VAL A 36 -10.63 -12.34 -10.80
N GLN A 37 -9.69 -11.65 -10.18
CA GLN A 37 -8.33 -11.49 -10.68
C GLN A 37 -7.35 -12.15 -9.71
N SER A 38 -6.48 -13.01 -10.23
CA SER A 38 -5.40 -13.62 -9.46
C SER A 38 -4.13 -12.77 -9.57
N GLY A 39 -3.49 -12.55 -8.43
CA GLY A 39 -2.24 -11.81 -8.34
C GLY A 39 -1.36 -12.34 -7.22
N LYS A 40 -0.25 -11.65 -6.97
CA LYS A 40 0.72 -11.95 -5.92
C LYS A 40 0.96 -10.71 -5.08
N VAL A 41 1.00 -10.86 -3.77
CA VAL A 41 1.31 -9.77 -2.85
C VAL A 41 2.78 -9.38 -3.00
N THR A 42 3.04 -8.11 -3.28
CA THR A 42 4.38 -7.55 -3.42
C THR A 42 4.77 -6.65 -2.26
N ALA A 43 3.79 -6.08 -1.54
CA ALA A 43 4.02 -5.31 -0.32
C ALA A 43 2.81 -5.43 0.62
N VAL A 44 3.09 -5.41 1.92
CA VAL A 44 2.09 -5.33 3.00
C VAL A 44 2.54 -4.22 3.95
N GLU A 45 1.68 -3.25 4.17
CA GLU A 45 1.90 -2.12 5.09
C GLU A 45 0.79 -2.14 6.15
N SER A 46 1.12 -2.45 7.39
CA SER A 46 0.16 -2.45 8.49
C SER A 46 0.34 -1.20 9.34
N VAL A 47 -0.74 -0.48 9.64
CA VAL A 47 -0.73 0.63 10.60
C VAL A 47 -1.18 0.12 11.94
N ALA A 48 -0.33 0.21 12.97
CA ALA A 48 -0.77 -0.05 14.34
C ALA A 48 -1.56 1.17 14.85
N VAL A 49 -2.78 0.95 15.33
CA VAL A 49 -3.53 1.99 16.02
C VAL A 49 -3.21 1.88 17.51
N VAL A 50 -2.59 2.92 18.05
CA VAL A 50 -2.25 3.02 19.47
C VAL A 50 -3.22 3.98 20.12
N ASP A 51 -4.07 3.45 21.01
CA ASP A 51 -4.97 4.25 21.83
C ASP A 51 -4.39 4.38 23.24
N GLN A 52 -4.27 5.62 23.71
CA GLN A 52 -3.80 5.95 25.05
C GLN A 52 -4.94 6.56 25.84
N SER A 53 -5.32 5.90 26.92
CA SER A 53 -6.30 6.43 27.87
C SER A 53 -5.65 6.60 29.24
N VAL A 54 -6.09 7.62 29.98
CA VAL A 54 -5.65 7.85 31.35
C VAL A 54 -6.69 7.27 32.29
N ALA A 55 -6.35 6.20 32.99
CA ALA A 55 -7.21 5.60 34.00
C ALA A 55 -6.92 6.25 35.36
N THR A 56 -7.88 7.00 35.89
CA THR A 56 -7.84 7.48 37.27
C THR A 56 -8.18 6.33 38.22
N THR A 57 -7.21 5.92 39.03
CA THR A 57 -7.44 4.95 40.10
C THR A 57 -8.05 5.65 41.31
N SER A 58 -8.89 4.96 42.09
CA SER A 58 -9.54 5.51 43.29
C SER A 58 -8.56 6.04 44.35
N SER A 59 -7.27 5.75 44.21
CA SER A 59 -6.17 6.18 45.08
C SER A 59 -5.53 7.52 44.66
N GLY A 60 -6.04 8.20 43.63
CA GLY A 60 -5.49 9.48 43.14
C GLY A 60 -4.29 9.35 42.18
N SER A 61 -3.85 8.12 41.87
CA SER A 61 -2.83 7.86 40.86
C SER A 61 -3.47 7.67 39.48
N SER A 62 -2.94 8.37 38.48
CA SER A 62 -3.28 8.19 37.07
C SER A 62 -2.34 7.17 36.43
N ALA A 63 -2.90 6.12 35.84
CA ALA A 63 -2.15 5.18 35.02
C ALA A 63 -2.41 5.46 33.54
N VAL A 64 -1.36 5.50 32.73
CA VAL A 64 -1.51 5.53 31.26
C VAL A 64 -1.72 4.11 30.78
N VAL A 65 -2.90 3.83 30.22
CA VAL A 65 -3.24 2.55 29.61
C VAL A 65 -3.06 2.70 28.10
N THR A 66 -2.11 1.95 27.55
CA THR A 66 -1.88 1.88 26.11
C THR A 66 -2.51 0.60 25.58
N THR A 67 -3.45 0.72 24.65
CA THR A 67 -3.99 -0.42 23.89
C THR A 67 -3.55 -0.33 22.44
N ALA A 68 -3.03 -1.43 21.90
CA ALA A 68 -2.69 -1.53 20.49
C ALA A 68 -3.72 -2.44 19.82
N SER A 69 -4.42 -1.93 18.81
CA SER A 69 -5.33 -2.72 17.98
C SER A 69 -4.74 -2.89 16.57
N GLY A 70 -5.07 -4.02 15.94
CA GLY A 70 -4.75 -4.26 14.53
C GLY A 70 -5.49 -3.22 13.69
N GLY A 71 -4.74 -2.30 13.08
CA GLY A 71 -5.30 -1.26 12.24
C GLY A 71 -5.44 -1.69 10.78
N PRO A 72 -5.77 -0.73 9.90
CA PRO A 72 -5.88 -0.98 8.47
C PRO A 72 -4.58 -1.51 7.89
N GLU A 73 -4.70 -2.43 6.94
CA GLU A 73 -3.58 -2.94 6.14
C GLU A 73 -3.69 -2.45 4.71
N ALA A 74 -2.60 -1.91 4.15
CA ALA A 74 -2.48 -1.66 2.74
C ALA A 74 -1.72 -2.81 2.07
N LEU A 75 -2.32 -3.43 1.07
CA LEU A 75 -1.70 -4.47 0.25
C LEU A 75 -1.45 -3.99 -1.15
N THR A 76 -0.26 -4.27 -1.66
CA THR A 76 0.04 -4.11 -3.08
C THR A 76 0.03 -5.49 -3.75
N VAL A 77 -0.78 -5.63 -4.79
CA VAL A 77 -0.94 -6.86 -5.56
C VAL A 77 -0.41 -6.64 -6.97
N LEU A 78 0.47 -7.53 -7.42
CA LEU A 78 0.92 -7.62 -8.81
C LEU A 78 0.07 -8.67 -9.55
N PHE A 79 -0.58 -8.26 -10.62
CA PHE A 79 -1.38 -9.13 -11.47
C PHE A 79 -0.57 -9.72 -12.62
N ALA A 80 -1.12 -10.75 -13.27
CA ALA A 80 -0.46 -11.46 -14.37
C ALA A 80 -0.22 -10.58 -15.61
N ASP A 81 -1.00 -9.52 -15.80
CA ASP A 81 -0.81 -8.52 -16.87
C ASP A 81 0.32 -7.52 -16.58
N GLY A 82 1.00 -7.66 -15.43
CA GLY A 82 2.07 -6.77 -14.97
C GLY A 82 1.58 -5.51 -14.27
N SER A 83 0.26 -5.30 -14.16
CA SER A 83 -0.29 -4.18 -13.41
C SER A 83 -0.14 -4.39 -11.90
N GLN A 84 0.05 -3.28 -11.17
CA GLN A 84 0.07 -3.28 -9.71
C GLN A 84 -1.05 -2.40 -9.18
N GLN A 85 -1.76 -2.90 -8.18
CA GLN A 85 -2.83 -2.16 -7.52
C GLN A 85 -2.70 -2.25 -6.01
N ARG A 86 -2.97 -1.14 -5.34
CA ARG A 86 -2.93 -1.00 -3.88
C ARG A 86 -4.36 -1.03 -3.32
N TYR A 87 -4.58 -1.87 -2.32
CA TYR A 87 -5.86 -2.05 -1.65
C TYR A 87 -5.71 -1.75 -0.17
N ILE A 88 -6.63 -0.96 0.38
CA ILE A 88 -6.72 -0.72 1.82
C ILE A 88 -7.78 -1.66 2.39
N ILE A 89 -7.37 -2.51 3.32
CA ILE A 89 -8.23 -3.41 4.08
C ILE A 89 -8.40 -2.81 5.47
N GLU A 90 -9.57 -2.25 5.76
CA GLU A 90 -9.86 -1.63 7.06
C GLU A 90 -9.83 -2.61 8.23
N ARG A 91 -10.26 -3.86 7.98
CA ARG A 91 -10.34 -4.93 8.99
C ARG A 91 -9.86 -6.25 8.39
N PRO A 92 -8.54 -6.50 8.37
CA PRO A 92 -8.00 -7.76 7.88
C PRO A 92 -8.47 -8.90 8.78
N THR A 93 -9.14 -9.90 8.20
CA THR A 93 -9.51 -11.14 8.90
C THR A 93 -8.42 -12.21 8.81
N THR A 94 -7.43 -12.00 7.95
CA THR A 94 -6.32 -12.90 7.65
C THR A 94 -5.07 -12.07 7.46
N ALA A 95 -3.93 -12.54 7.97
CA ALA A 95 -2.64 -11.93 7.70
C ALA A 95 -2.15 -12.35 6.30
N PHE A 96 -1.80 -11.38 5.47
CA PHE A 96 -1.22 -11.62 4.16
C PHE A 96 0.30 -11.48 4.21
N LYS A 97 1.03 -12.26 3.40
CA LYS A 97 2.49 -12.13 3.30
C LYS A 97 2.94 -11.79 1.89
N VAL A 98 4.01 -11.00 1.81
CA VAL A 98 4.70 -10.77 0.54
C VAL A 98 5.13 -12.11 -0.05
N GLY A 99 4.85 -12.32 -1.32
CA GLY A 99 5.12 -13.58 -1.98
C GLY A 99 3.88 -14.46 -2.17
N GLU A 100 2.84 -14.26 -1.37
CA GLU A 100 1.66 -15.11 -1.41
C GLU A 100 0.73 -14.76 -2.58
N PRO A 101 0.16 -15.77 -3.26
CA PRO A 101 -0.88 -15.53 -4.23
C PRO A 101 -2.16 -15.05 -3.53
N VAL A 102 -2.94 -14.22 -4.22
CA VAL A 102 -4.23 -13.71 -3.75
C VAL A 102 -5.21 -13.64 -4.90
N ASN A 103 -6.49 -13.79 -4.59
CA ASN A 103 -7.59 -13.49 -5.50
C ASN A 103 -8.26 -12.20 -5.05
N VAL A 104 -8.31 -11.23 -5.95
CA VAL A 104 -9.07 -9.99 -5.80
C VAL A 104 -10.40 -10.19 -6.51
N ILE A 105 -11.48 -10.09 -5.74
CA ILE A 105 -12.86 -10.24 -6.22
C ILE A 105 -13.50 -8.87 -6.16
N THR A 106 -13.85 -8.33 -7.32
CA THR A 106 -14.57 -7.05 -7.42
C THR A 106 -16.03 -7.28 -7.76
N ASN A 107 -16.91 -6.76 -6.92
CA ASN A 107 -18.36 -6.79 -7.09
C ASN A 107 -18.92 -5.37 -6.92
N GLY A 108 -18.93 -4.61 -8.01
CA GLY A 108 -19.27 -3.18 -8.00
C GLY A 108 -18.26 -2.39 -7.16
N GLU A 109 -18.74 -1.71 -6.11
CA GLU A 109 -17.91 -0.95 -5.18
C GLU A 109 -17.22 -1.83 -4.13
N ARG A 110 -17.64 -3.09 -3.96
CA ARG A 110 -17.05 -4.00 -2.99
C ARG A 110 -15.86 -4.74 -3.57
N ILE A 111 -14.75 -4.71 -2.83
CA ILE A 111 -13.54 -5.46 -3.14
C ILE A 111 -13.30 -6.45 -2.00
N THR A 112 -13.16 -7.73 -2.34
CA THR A 112 -12.81 -8.79 -1.39
C THR A 112 -11.48 -9.40 -1.81
N ILE A 113 -10.54 -9.55 -0.88
CA ILE A 113 -9.24 -10.16 -1.14
C ILE A 113 -9.16 -11.44 -0.33
N VAL A 114 -8.90 -12.56 -0.99
CA VAL A 114 -8.80 -13.87 -0.35
C VAL A 114 -7.50 -14.56 -0.75
N ALA A 115 -6.86 -15.24 0.20
CA ALA A 115 -5.81 -16.19 -0.14
C ALA A 115 -6.45 -17.38 -0.88
N PRO A 116 -5.87 -17.87 -2.00
CA PRO A 116 -6.31 -19.10 -2.62
C PRO A 116 -6.09 -20.25 -1.62
N LYS A 117 -7.10 -21.11 -1.47
CA LYS A 117 -7.01 -22.32 -0.65
C LYS A 117 -6.03 -23.32 -1.24
#